data_AF-A0A413T117-F1
#
_entry.id   AF-A0A413T117-F1
#
_cell.length_a   1.000
_cell.length_b   1.000
_cell.length_c   1.000
_cell.angle_alpha   90.00
_cell.angle_beta   90.00
_cell.angle_gamma   90.00
#
_symmetry.space_group_name_H-M   'P 1'
#
loop_
_entity.id
_entity.type
_entity.pdbx_description
1 polymer ?
#
loop_
_entity_poly.entity_id
_entity_poly.type
_entity_poly.pdbx_seq_one_letter_code
_entity_poly.pdbx_strand_id
1 'polypeptide(L)'
;MNYCMSGKKKTVSLIIIGLLVILMGRMFYGSFKAGIIILPLVIPIYRQYSTKYKDRAKAEFEHQYKEMLVALKDGIVTGYSVENGLKESYREMVNIYGYDGLICSELRLMTSRLKLNTPIEMVFKDFAERTDLESAHMFYNTFSIAQKSGGNMNNVIKRVIENIVLKESVKEEINVAINDKKLEQRIMTVIPLLLIGYISMASPGFLDIMYKSIMGNIVMTVCLIVYLLAYLWSEKIVKVSI
;
A
#
# COMPACT_ATOMS: atom_id res chain seq x y z
N MET A 1 -0.06 -8.84 -12.81
CA MET A 1 0.33 -7.44 -13.14
C MET A 1 1.63 -7.09 -12.40
N ASN A 2 2.72 -6.73 -13.09
CA ASN A 2 3.96 -6.31 -12.41
C ASN A 2 3.81 -4.85 -11.95
N TYR A 3 3.43 -4.65 -10.68
CA TYR A 3 3.47 -3.33 -10.02
C TYR A 3 4.92 -2.89 -9.86
N CYS A 4 5.54 -2.48 -10.95
CA CYS A 4 6.92 -2.03 -10.97
C CYS A 4 6.93 -0.53 -10.74
N MET A 5 7.56 -0.09 -9.65
CA MET A 5 7.92 1.31 -9.44
C MET A 5 8.62 1.83 -10.69
N SER A 6 8.07 2.89 -11.30
CA SER A 6 8.73 3.60 -12.38
C SER A 6 10.16 3.97 -11.96
N GLY A 7 11.15 3.68 -12.82
CA GLY A 7 12.58 3.85 -12.50
C GLY A 7 12.92 5.25 -11.98
N LYS A 8 12.20 6.29 -12.43
CA LYS A 8 12.37 7.66 -11.91
C LYS A 8 11.95 7.80 -10.44
N LYS A 9 10.80 7.22 -10.04
CA LYS A 9 10.34 7.22 -8.63
C LYS A 9 11.28 6.42 -7.73
N LYS A 10 11.88 5.36 -8.29
CA LYS A 10 12.89 4.52 -7.64
C LYS A 10 14.13 5.34 -7.23
N THR A 11 14.70 6.08 -8.18
CA THR A 11 15.90 6.89 -7.98
C THR A 11 15.64 8.07 -7.06
N VAL A 12 14.50 8.75 -7.20
CA VAL A 12 14.12 9.88 -6.31
C VAL A 12 13.97 9.41 -4.86
N SER A 13 13.30 8.28 -4.61
CA SER A 13 13.16 7.72 -3.25
C SER A 13 14.51 7.34 -2.63
N LEU A 14 15.41 6.74 -3.42
CA LEU A 14 16.78 6.43 -2.97
C LEU A 14 17.58 7.69 -2.60
N ILE A 15 17.47 8.75 -3.40
CA ILE A 15 18.15 10.03 -3.14
C ILE A 15 17.62 10.66 -1.85
N ILE A 16 16.30 10.67 -1.64
CA ILE A 16 15.68 11.25 -0.43
C ILE A 16 16.10 10.47 0.83
N ILE A 17 16.05 9.13 0.78
CA ILE A 17 16.47 8.28 1.91
C ILE A 17 17.96 8.45 2.20
N GLY A 18 18.80 8.49 1.16
CA GLY A 18 20.24 8.73 1.31
C GLY A 18 20.55 10.10 1.92
N LEU A 19 19.85 11.15 1.48
CA LEU A 19 20.01 12.51 2.03
C LEU A 19 19.59 12.59 3.50
N LEU A 20 18.49 11.93 3.87
CA LEU A 20 18.05 11.83 5.27
C LEU A 20 19.08 11.11 6.16
N VAL A 21 19.67 10.02 5.68
CA VAL A 21 20.69 9.28 6.43
C VAL A 21 21.98 10.09 6.60
N ILE A 22 22.39 10.83 5.58
CA ILE A 22 23.54 11.75 5.67
C ILE A 22 23.27 12.87 6.67
N LEU A 23 22.05 13.42 6.67
CA LEU A 23 21.63 14.48 7.58
C LEU A 23 21.55 13.97 9.03
N MET A 24 21.04 12.75 9.24
CA MET A 24 21.09 12.04 10.51
C MET A 24 22.52 11.81 11.00
N GLY A 25 23.42 11.35 10.12
CA GLY A 25 24.83 11.15 10.45
C GLY A 25 25.52 12.44 10.88
N ARG A 26 25.20 13.57 10.23
CA ARG A 26 25.67 14.90 10.62
C ARG A 26 25.13 15.30 12.00
N MET A 27 23.85 15.07 12.28
CA MET A 27 23.23 15.44 13.56
C MET A 27 23.72 14.56 14.73
N PHE A 28 24.03 13.28 14.50
CA PHE A 28 24.46 12.37 15.58
C PHE A 28 25.96 12.34 15.83
N TYR A 29 26.81 12.62 14.84
CA TYR A 29 28.27 12.50 14.98
C TYR A 29 29.03 13.78 14.65
N GLY A 30 28.34 14.87 14.30
CA GLY A 30 28.97 16.16 13.94
C GLY A 30 29.82 16.13 12.67
N SER A 31 29.92 14.99 11.98
CA SER A 31 30.82 14.76 10.84
C SER A 31 30.11 14.05 9.70
N PHE A 32 30.32 14.53 8.47
CA PHE A 32 29.80 13.91 7.25
C PHE A 32 30.36 12.49 7.01
N LYS A 33 31.51 12.15 7.60
CA LYS A 33 32.17 10.84 7.42
C LYS A 33 31.42 9.70 8.11
N ALA A 34 30.74 9.97 9.23
CA ALA A 34 29.94 8.96 9.94
C ALA A 34 28.70 8.53 9.13
N GLY A 35 28.15 9.42 8.29
CA GLY A 35 27.05 9.10 7.38
C GLY A 35 27.41 8.03 6.33
N ILE A 36 28.70 7.89 5.99
CA ILE A 36 29.19 6.86 5.05
C ILE A 36 29.18 5.47 5.68
N ILE A 37 29.38 5.37 7.00
CA ILE A 37 29.36 4.09 7.74
C ILE A 37 27.93 3.55 7.92
N ILE A 38 26.94 4.44 7.99
CA ILE A 38 25.51 4.10 8.16
C ILE A 38 24.83 3.79 6.81
N LEU A 39 25.46 4.14 5.69
CA LEU A 39 24.97 3.92 4.33
C LEU A 39 24.54 2.47 3.98
N PRO A 40 25.16 1.39 4.53
CA PRO A 40 24.68 0.01 4.30
C PRO A 40 23.26 -0.24 4.82
N LEU A 41 22.79 0.50 5.83
CA LEU A 41 21.42 0.39 6.37
C LEU A 41 20.35 0.94 5.41
N VAL A 42 20.73 1.72 4.40
CA VAL A 42 19.81 2.23 3.37
C VAL A 42 19.22 1.08 2.53
N ILE A 43 19.99 0.00 2.31
CA ILE A 43 19.61 -1.12 1.45
C ILE A 43 18.40 -1.91 2.00
N PRO A 44 18.37 -2.36 3.27
CA PRO A 44 17.19 -3.02 3.84
C PRO A 44 15.98 -2.09 3.95
N ILE A 45 16.18 -0.81 4.33
CA ILE A 45 15.11 0.20 4.39
C ILE A 45 14.48 0.40 3.01
N TYR A 46 15.31 0.50 1.98
CA TYR A 46 14.87 0.65 0.61
C TYR A 46 14.12 -0.58 0.08
N ARG A 47 14.59 -1.80 0.41
CA ARG A 47 13.87 -3.04 0.08
C ARG A 47 12.48 -3.07 0.73
N GLN A 48 12.38 -2.69 2.00
CA GLN A 48 11.12 -2.64 2.74
C GLN A 48 10.16 -1.58 2.17
N TYR A 49 10.69 -0.43 1.72
CA TYR A 49 9.90 0.60 1.06
C TYR A 49 9.38 0.14 -0.31
N SER A 50 10.21 -0.57 -1.08
CA SER A 50 9.82 -1.08 -2.39
C SER A 50 8.75 -2.17 -2.30
N THR A 51 8.74 -3.01 -1.26
CA THR A 51 7.63 -3.95 -1.03
C THR A 51 6.36 -3.21 -0.64
N LYS A 52 6.43 -2.22 0.26
CA LYS A 52 5.28 -1.39 0.64
C LYS A 52 4.62 -0.67 -0.55
N TYR A 53 5.40 -0.25 -1.56
CA TYR A 53 4.81 0.37 -2.75
C TYR A 53 3.98 -0.62 -3.57
N LYS A 54 4.46 -1.86 -3.71
CA LYS A 54 3.72 -2.92 -4.39
C LYS A 54 2.44 -3.27 -3.63
N ASP A 55 2.55 -3.37 -2.31
CA ASP A 55 1.42 -3.67 -1.43
C ASP A 55 0.38 -2.55 -1.50
N ARG A 56 0.79 -1.28 -1.49
CA ARG A 56 -0.10 -0.13 -1.66
C ARG A 56 -0.78 -0.11 -3.03
N ALA A 57 -0.03 -0.37 -4.11
CA ALA A 57 -0.61 -0.40 -5.44
C ALA A 57 -1.61 -1.56 -5.60
N LYS A 58 -1.33 -2.72 -4.96
CA LYS A 58 -2.25 -3.86 -4.92
C LYS A 58 -3.50 -3.52 -4.07
N ALA A 59 -3.33 -2.88 -2.92
CA ALA A 59 -4.43 -2.45 -2.06
C ALA A 59 -5.33 -1.39 -2.74
N GLU A 60 -4.73 -0.41 -3.41
CA GLU A 60 -5.44 0.60 -4.21
C GLU A 60 -6.25 -0.08 -5.31
N PHE A 61 -5.64 -1.02 -6.04
CA PHE A 61 -6.33 -1.78 -7.07
C PHE A 61 -7.46 -2.66 -6.50
N GLU A 62 -7.25 -3.27 -5.33
CA GLU A 62 -8.26 -4.05 -4.63
C GLU A 62 -9.44 -3.20 -4.17
N HIS A 63 -9.19 -1.96 -3.73
CA HIS A 63 -10.24 -0.98 -3.40
C HIS A 63 -11.08 -0.62 -4.64
N GLN A 64 -10.43 -0.26 -5.74
CA GLN A 64 -11.11 0.02 -7.02
C GLN A 64 -11.93 -1.18 -7.53
N TYR A 65 -11.41 -2.40 -7.35
CA TYR A 65 -12.14 -3.63 -7.69
C TYR A 65 -13.41 -3.80 -6.85
N LYS A 66 -13.38 -3.45 -5.56
CA LYS A 66 -14.55 -3.55 -4.68
C LYS A 66 -15.62 -2.54 -5.05
N GLU A 67 -15.25 -1.29 -5.33
CA GLU A 67 -16.21 -0.29 -5.84
C GLU A 67 -16.84 -0.72 -7.16
N MET A 68 -16.06 -1.31 -8.06
CA MET A 68 -16.59 -1.92 -9.28
C MET A 68 -17.60 -3.04 -9.00
N LEU A 69 -17.35 -3.89 -7.99
CA LEU A 69 -18.32 -4.93 -7.59
C LEU A 69 -19.61 -4.30 -7.05
N VAL A 70 -19.54 -3.21 -6.28
CA VAL A 70 -20.73 -2.48 -5.80
C VAL A 70 -21.55 -1.95 -6.98
N ALA A 71 -20.91 -1.26 -7.92
CA ALA A 71 -21.55 -0.78 -9.15
C ALA A 71 -22.19 -1.93 -9.97
N LEU A 72 -21.48 -3.06 -10.09
CA LEU A 72 -22.00 -4.26 -10.74
C LEU A 72 -23.25 -4.81 -10.02
N LYS A 73 -23.23 -4.87 -8.68
CA LYS A 73 -24.37 -5.29 -7.88
C LYS A 73 -25.57 -4.38 -8.13
N ASP A 74 -25.39 -3.08 -8.14
CA ASP A 74 -26.48 -2.11 -8.33
C ASP A 74 -27.09 -2.23 -9.72
N GLY A 75 -26.26 -2.49 -10.74
CA GLY A 75 -26.74 -2.87 -12.07
C GLY A 75 -27.59 -4.15 -12.06
N ILE A 76 -27.14 -5.20 -11.38
CA ILE A 76 -27.89 -6.47 -11.30
C ILE A 76 -29.17 -6.31 -10.47
N VAL A 77 -29.18 -5.45 -9.45
CA VAL A 77 -30.37 -5.13 -8.64
C VAL A 77 -31.43 -4.41 -9.46
N THR A 78 -31.01 -3.49 -10.34
CA THR A 78 -31.89 -2.74 -11.25
C THR A 78 -32.40 -3.57 -12.44
N GLY A 79 -32.02 -4.85 -12.52
CA GLY A 79 -32.53 -5.80 -13.51
C GLY A 79 -31.63 -6.00 -14.73
N TYR A 80 -30.42 -5.40 -14.76
CA TYR A 80 -29.46 -5.71 -15.81
C TYR A 80 -28.96 -7.15 -15.73
N SER A 81 -28.64 -7.72 -16.89
CA SER A 81 -27.83 -8.93 -16.96
C SER A 81 -26.42 -8.66 -16.43
N VAL A 82 -25.71 -9.69 -15.97
CA VAL A 82 -24.33 -9.56 -15.47
C VAL A 82 -23.41 -8.88 -16.47
N GLU A 83 -23.55 -9.20 -17.75
CA GLU A 83 -22.75 -8.61 -18.83
C GLU A 83 -23.04 -7.11 -19.02
N ASN A 84 -24.31 -6.71 -18.93
CA ASN A 84 -24.70 -5.31 -19.03
C ASN A 84 -24.35 -4.54 -17.75
N GLY A 85 -24.50 -5.15 -16.58
CA GLY A 85 -24.05 -4.59 -15.32
C GLY A 85 -22.54 -4.34 -15.31
N LEU A 86 -21.74 -5.22 -15.94
CA LEU A 86 -20.29 -5.02 -16.06
C LEU A 86 -19.94 -3.87 -17.02
N LYS A 87 -20.72 -3.70 -18.09
CA LYS A 87 -20.56 -2.55 -19.00
C LYS A 87 -20.93 -1.23 -18.31
N GLU A 88 -21.95 -1.24 -17.46
CA GLU A 88 -22.36 -0.05 -16.73
C GLU A 88 -21.36 0.30 -15.63
N SER A 89 -20.90 -0.70 -14.86
CA SER A 89 -19.86 -0.49 -13.87
C SER A 89 -18.56 0.02 -14.49
N TYR A 90 -18.21 -0.39 -15.72
CA TYR A 90 -17.10 0.21 -16.46
C TYR A 90 -17.28 1.72 -16.68
N ARG A 91 -18.46 2.18 -17.10
CA ARG A 91 -18.70 3.62 -17.30
C ARG A 91 -18.60 4.39 -15.99
N GLU A 92 -19.15 3.84 -14.92
CA GLU A 92 -19.11 4.44 -13.59
C GLU A 92 -17.67 4.54 -13.08
N MET A 93 -16.88 3.47 -13.19
CA MET A 93 -15.47 3.48 -12.79
C MET A 93 -14.63 4.46 -13.63
N VAL A 94 -14.92 4.62 -14.92
CA VAL A 94 -14.25 5.62 -15.77
C VAL A 94 -14.59 7.04 -15.34
N ASN A 95 -15.82 7.29 -14.87
CA ASN A 95 -16.20 8.61 -14.34
C ASN A 95 -15.48 8.94 -13.02
N ILE A 96 -15.25 7.94 -12.17
CA ILE A 96 -14.60 8.12 -10.86
C ILE A 96 -13.07 8.21 -10.99
N TYR A 97 -12.45 7.25 -11.68
CA TYR A 97 -11.00 7.07 -11.74
C TYR A 97 -10.35 7.57 -13.03
N GLY A 98 -11.14 7.99 -14.00
CA GLY A 98 -10.65 8.35 -15.34
C GLY A 98 -10.30 7.14 -16.19
N TYR A 99 -9.96 7.41 -17.45
CA TYR A 99 -9.68 6.38 -18.46
C TYR A 99 -8.44 5.52 -18.15
N ASP A 100 -7.46 6.11 -17.45
CA ASP A 100 -6.19 5.50 -17.06
C ASP A 100 -6.24 4.82 -15.68
N GLY A 101 -7.42 4.74 -15.05
CA GLY A 101 -7.62 4.00 -13.81
C GLY A 101 -7.20 2.54 -13.95
N LEU A 102 -6.60 1.97 -12.89
CA LEU A 102 -6.08 0.60 -12.91
C LEU A 102 -7.21 -0.39 -13.19
N ILE A 103 -8.35 -0.28 -12.51
CA ILE A 103 -9.53 -1.13 -12.74
C ILE A 103 -10.16 -0.87 -14.12
N CYS A 104 -10.14 0.38 -14.61
CA CYS A 104 -10.70 0.75 -15.89
C CYS A 104 -9.98 0.04 -17.05
N SER A 105 -8.66 -0.12 -16.95
CA SER A 105 -7.89 -0.87 -17.94
C SER A 105 -8.29 -2.35 -18.02
N GLU A 106 -8.58 -2.96 -16.86
CA GLU A 106 -9.00 -4.35 -16.75
C GLU A 106 -10.44 -4.55 -17.24
N LEU A 107 -11.36 -3.69 -16.81
CA LEU A 107 -12.76 -3.68 -17.26
C LEU A 107 -12.89 -3.51 -18.77
N ARG A 108 -12.02 -2.71 -19.38
CA ARG A 108 -11.95 -2.54 -20.83
C ARG A 108 -11.61 -3.85 -21.53
N LEU A 109 -10.65 -4.61 -20.98
CA LEU A 109 -10.30 -5.93 -21.50
C LEU A 109 -11.46 -6.91 -21.33
N MET A 110 -12.07 -6.95 -20.14
CA MET A 110 -13.22 -7.83 -19.85
C MET A 110 -14.39 -7.55 -20.79
N THR A 111 -14.77 -6.27 -20.93
CA THR A 111 -15.86 -5.85 -21.83
C THR A 111 -15.55 -6.18 -23.28
N SER A 112 -14.28 -6.08 -23.70
CA SER A 112 -13.86 -6.45 -25.05
C SER A 112 -13.98 -7.96 -25.28
N ARG A 113 -13.62 -8.81 -24.30
CA ARG A 113 -13.81 -10.26 -24.40
C ARG A 113 -15.28 -10.67 -24.45
N LEU A 114 -16.14 -9.97 -23.69
CA LEU A 114 -17.59 -10.19 -23.78
C LEU A 114 -18.15 -9.84 -25.16
N LYS A 115 -17.66 -8.78 -25.81
CA LYS A 115 -18.03 -8.44 -27.20
C LYS A 115 -17.61 -9.52 -28.20
N LEU A 116 -16.58 -10.31 -27.87
CA LEU A 116 -16.13 -11.46 -28.65
C LEU A 116 -16.87 -12.75 -28.30
N ASN A 117 -18.03 -12.67 -27.63
CA ASN A 117 -18.83 -13.82 -27.17
C ASN A 117 -18.04 -14.80 -26.26
N THR A 118 -17.01 -14.32 -25.56
CA THR A 118 -16.34 -15.15 -24.55
C THR A 118 -17.29 -15.34 -23.35
N PRO A 119 -17.50 -16.57 -22.85
CA PRO A 119 -18.31 -16.82 -21.67
C PRO A 119 -17.87 -15.97 -20.47
N ILE A 120 -18.83 -15.34 -19.80
CA ILE A 120 -18.57 -14.46 -18.64
C ILE A 120 -17.76 -15.15 -17.52
N GLU A 121 -17.94 -16.46 -17.33
CA GLU A 121 -17.15 -17.26 -16.38
C GLU A 121 -15.66 -17.24 -16.71
N MET A 122 -15.29 -17.44 -17.99
CA MET A 122 -13.90 -17.36 -18.42
C MET A 122 -13.36 -15.94 -18.29
N VAL A 123 -14.18 -14.92 -18.56
CA VAL A 123 -13.75 -13.51 -18.40
C VAL A 123 -13.38 -13.21 -16.95
N PHE A 124 -14.17 -13.67 -15.96
CA PHE A 124 -13.83 -13.52 -14.55
C PHE A 124 -12.66 -14.40 -14.11
N LYS A 125 -12.52 -15.61 -14.67
CA LYS A 125 -11.36 -16.49 -14.43
C LYS A 125 -10.06 -15.81 -14.86
N ASP A 126 -10.01 -15.35 -16.11
CA ASP A 126 -8.84 -14.68 -16.69
C ASP A 126 -8.50 -13.40 -15.92
N PHE A 127 -9.51 -12.66 -15.47
CA PHE A 127 -9.32 -11.50 -14.61
C PHE A 127 -8.69 -11.88 -13.27
N ALA A 128 -9.20 -12.91 -12.59
CA ALA A 128 -8.66 -13.36 -11.31
C ALA A 128 -7.20 -13.83 -11.44
N GLU A 129 -6.89 -14.67 -12.44
CA GLU A 129 -5.52 -15.17 -12.68
C GLU A 129 -4.54 -14.05 -13.04
N ARG A 130 -4.97 -13.03 -13.79
CA ARG A 130 -4.08 -11.95 -14.25
C ARG A 130 -3.83 -10.89 -13.18
N THR A 131 -4.82 -10.65 -12.33
CA THR A 131 -4.77 -9.66 -11.25
C THR A 131 -4.17 -10.22 -9.96
N ASP A 132 -4.26 -11.53 -9.73
CA ASP A 132 -3.77 -12.22 -8.52
C ASP A 132 -4.33 -11.58 -7.24
N LEU A 133 -5.59 -11.14 -7.29
CA LEU A 133 -6.32 -10.64 -6.13
C LEU A 133 -7.08 -11.78 -5.45
N GLU A 134 -6.90 -11.94 -4.14
CA GLU A 134 -7.62 -12.94 -3.35
C GLU A 134 -9.14 -12.76 -3.46
N SER A 135 -9.63 -11.51 -3.39
CA SER A 135 -11.05 -11.18 -3.57
C SER A 135 -11.57 -11.57 -4.97
N ALA A 136 -10.75 -11.43 -6.01
CA ALA A 136 -11.14 -11.80 -7.37
C ALA A 136 -11.23 -13.32 -7.54
N HIS A 137 -10.28 -14.08 -6.97
CA HIS A 137 -10.36 -15.55 -6.92
C HIS A 137 -11.58 -16.02 -6.13
N MET A 138 -11.86 -15.40 -4.98
CA MET A 138 -13.02 -15.73 -4.16
C MET A 138 -14.34 -15.46 -4.89
N PHE A 139 -14.43 -14.32 -5.59
CA PHE A 139 -15.57 -14.00 -6.44
C PHE A 139 -15.77 -15.03 -7.55
N TYR A 140 -14.73 -15.27 -8.36
CA TYR A 140 -14.78 -16.22 -9.48
C TYR A 140 -15.17 -17.63 -9.03
N ASN A 141 -14.56 -18.16 -7.97
CA ASN A 141 -14.85 -19.50 -7.48
C ASN A 141 -16.31 -19.62 -7.05
N THR A 142 -16.80 -18.63 -6.29
CA THR A 142 -18.18 -18.64 -5.81
C THR A 142 -19.18 -18.44 -6.95
N PHE A 143 -18.85 -17.58 -7.92
CA PHE A 143 -19.62 -17.36 -9.13
C PHE A 143 -19.72 -18.61 -10.01
N SER A 144 -18.61 -19.31 -10.25
CA SER A 144 -18.56 -20.53 -11.06
C SER A 144 -19.42 -21.65 -10.44
N ILE A 145 -19.35 -21.81 -9.12
CA ILE A 145 -20.20 -22.77 -8.39
C ILE A 145 -21.68 -22.39 -8.54
N ALA A 146 -22.02 -21.12 -8.33
CA ALA A 146 -23.37 -20.61 -8.46
C ALA A 146 -23.97 -20.83 -9.85
N GLN A 147 -23.17 -20.58 -10.90
CA GLN A 147 -23.58 -20.76 -12.28
C GLN A 147 -23.93 -22.22 -12.59
N LYS A 148 -23.11 -23.16 -12.11
CA LYS A 148 -23.29 -24.60 -12.33
C LYS A 148 -24.50 -25.16 -11.59
N SER A 149 -24.88 -24.57 -10.45
CA SER A 149 -26.06 -24.99 -9.68
C SER A 149 -27.40 -24.52 -10.27
N GLY A 150 -27.40 -23.69 -11.33
CA GLY A 150 -28.62 -23.35 -12.10
C GLY A 150 -29.69 -22.55 -11.34
N GLY A 151 -29.38 -22.02 -10.16
CA GLY A 151 -30.28 -21.18 -9.37
C GLY A 151 -30.45 -19.76 -9.94
N ASN A 152 -31.17 -18.89 -9.22
CA ASN A 152 -31.29 -17.47 -9.58
C ASN A 152 -29.92 -16.78 -9.49
N MET A 153 -29.20 -16.78 -10.60
CA MET A 153 -27.85 -16.28 -10.75
C MET A 153 -27.70 -14.83 -10.26
N ASN A 154 -28.70 -13.99 -10.51
CA ASN A 154 -28.71 -12.60 -10.04
C ASN A 154 -28.72 -12.52 -8.50
N ASN A 155 -29.49 -13.38 -7.82
CA ASN A 155 -29.53 -13.42 -6.35
C ASN A 155 -28.25 -14.01 -5.75
N VAL A 156 -27.64 -15.00 -6.41
CA VAL A 156 -26.37 -15.57 -5.91
C VAL A 156 -25.25 -14.55 -6.07
N ILE A 157 -25.15 -13.88 -7.23
CA ILE A 157 -24.13 -12.85 -7.46
C ILE A 157 -24.25 -11.70 -6.46
N LYS A 158 -25.47 -11.21 -6.19
CA LYS A 158 -25.69 -10.18 -5.16
C LYS A 158 -25.12 -10.59 -3.81
N ARG A 159 -25.41 -11.82 -3.35
CA ARG A 159 -24.91 -12.35 -2.07
C ARG A 159 -23.38 -12.51 -2.05
N VAL A 160 -22.77 -12.92 -3.17
CA VAL A 160 -21.32 -13.04 -3.27
C VAL A 160 -20.65 -11.67 -3.18
N ILE A 161 -21.21 -10.67 -3.89
CA ILE A 161 -20.71 -9.30 -3.84
C ILE A 161 -20.88 -8.72 -2.43
N GLU A 162 -22.05 -8.88 -1.82
CA GLU A 162 -22.31 -8.44 -0.44
C GLU A 162 -21.33 -9.06 0.55
N ASN A 163 -21.04 -10.37 0.45
CA ASN A 163 -20.07 -11.03 1.32
C ASN A 163 -18.64 -10.50 1.13
N ILE A 164 -18.25 -10.13 -0.10
CA ILE A 164 -16.93 -9.54 -0.39
C ILE A 164 -16.84 -8.11 0.15
N VAL A 165 -17.91 -7.32 -0.02
CA VAL A 165 -17.98 -5.93 0.42
C VAL A 165 -18.10 -5.82 1.95
N LEU A 166 -18.90 -6.67 2.60
CA LEU A 166 -19.04 -6.71 4.07
C LEU A 166 -17.72 -7.05 4.76
N LYS A 167 -16.92 -7.96 4.20
CA LYS A 167 -15.56 -8.25 4.69
C LYS A 167 -14.62 -7.04 4.61
N GLU A 168 -14.91 -6.04 3.77
CA GLU A 168 -14.08 -4.85 3.62
C GLU A 168 -14.42 -3.73 4.60
N SER A 169 -15.72 -3.48 4.86
CA SER A 169 -16.12 -2.43 5.80
C SER A 169 -15.48 -2.59 7.19
N VAL A 170 -15.29 -3.83 7.63
CA VAL A 170 -14.57 -4.18 8.88
C VAL A 170 -13.06 -3.90 8.78
N LYS A 171 -12.45 -4.06 7.60
CA LYS A 171 -11.03 -3.72 7.36
C LYS A 171 -10.80 -2.22 7.26
N GLU A 172 -11.74 -1.46 6.72
CA GLU A 172 -11.66 0.00 6.65
C GLU A 172 -11.66 0.66 8.03
N GLU A 173 -12.53 0.18 8.94
CA GLU A 173 -12.59 0.68 10.32
C GLU A 173 -11.26 0.42 11.08
N ILE A 174 -10.65 -0.74 10.85
CA ILE A 174 -9.30 -1.08 11.35
C ILE A 174 -8.23 -0.17 10.72
N ASN A 175 -8.30 0.10 9.43
CA ASN A 175 -7.34 0.98 8.73
C ASN A 175 -7.40 2.43 9.21
N VAL A 176 -8.59 2.95 9.53
CA VAL A 176 -8.76 4.29 10.11
C VAL A 176 -8.07 4.37 11.46
N ALA A 177 -8.34 3.41 12.36
CA ALA A 177 -7.68 3.35 13.67
C ALA A 177 -6.14 3.23 13.57
N ILE A 178 -5.64 2.51 12.55
CA ILE A 178 -4.20 2.38 12.30
C ILE A 178 -3.58 3.66 11.73
N ASN A 179 -4.31 4.45 10.93
CA ASN A 179 -3.79 5.70 10.36
C ASN A 179 -3.47 6.73 11.45
N ASP A 180 -4.28 6.82 12.50
CA ASP A 180 -4.00 7.67 13.66
C ASP A 180 -2.72 7.21 14.38
N LYS A 181 -2.57 5.90 14.58
CA LYS A 181 -1.37 5.31 15.18
C LYS A 181 -0.11 5.53 14.35
N LYS A 182 -0.23 5.53 13.02
CA LYS A 182 0.90 5.86 12.11
C LYS A 182 1.33 7.31 12.22
N LEU A 183 0.40 8.25 12.39
CA LEU A 183 0.73 9.67 12.60
C LEU A 183 1.48 9.88 13.91
N GLU A 184 1.00 9.26 15.00
CA GLU A 184 1.66 9.26 16.31
C GLU A 184 3.11 8.74 16.21
N GLN A 185 3.31 7.58 15.58
CA GLN A 185 4.64 7.00 15.35
C GLN A 185 5.53 7.93 14.52
N ARG A 186 4.98 8.56 13.47
CA ARG A 186 5.74 9.47 12.61
C ARG A 186 6.23 10.68 13.39
N ILE A 187 5.41 11.22 14.28
CA ILE A 187 5.81 12.32 15.17
C ILE A 187 6.92 11.86 16.11
N MET A 188 6.76 10.71 16.78
CA MET A 188 7.78 10.15 17.68
C MET A 188 9.13 9.89 16.99
N THR A 189 9.11 9.51 15.72
CA THR A 189 10.33 9.29 14.92
C THR A 189 11.07 10.61 14.67
N VAL A 190 10.36 11.73 14.48
CA VAL A 190 10.94 13.04 14.14
C VAL A 190 11.41 13.81 15.37
N ILE A 191 10.80 13.59 16.55
CA ILE A 191 11.12 14.32 17.79
C ILE A 191 12.62 14.30 18.15
N PRO A 192 13.32 13.15 18.18
CA PRO A 192 14.74 13.12 18.56
C PRO A 192 15.63 13.95 17.63
N LEU A 193 15.30 14.02 16.34
CA LEU A 193 16.01 14.88 15.39
C LEU A 193 15.75 16.36 15.68
N LEU A 194 14.50 16.73 15.87
CA LEU A 194 14.15 18.12 16.20
C LEU A 194 14.82 18.58 17.50
N LEU A 195 14.89 17.71 18.52
CA LEU A 195 15.56 18.02 19.79
C LEU A 195 17.06 18.25 19.61
N ILE A 196 17.76 17.39 18.86
CA ILE A 196 19.19 17.57 18.57
C ILE A 196 19.42 18.87 17.79
N GLY A 197 18.57 19.14 16.78
CA GLY A 197 18.65 20.37 16.00
C GLY A 197 18.40 21.62 16.84
N TYR A 198 17.37 21.58 17.68
CA TYR A 198 17.03 22.66 18.60
C TYR A 198 18.19 22.95 19.58
N ILE A 199 18.74 21.92 20.23
CA ILE A 199 19.86 22.08 21.17
C ILE A 199 21.09 22.64 20.46
N SER A 200 21.38 22.17 19.24
CA SER A 200 22.50 22.67 18.45
C SER A 200 22.38 24.16 18.08
N MET A 201 21.15 24.68 17.91
CA MET A 201 20.91 26.09 17.62
C MET A 201 20.84 26.95 18.88
N ALA A 202 20.20 26.44 19.94
CA ALA A 202 20.00 27.16 21.19
C ALA A 202 21.29 27.26 22.03
N SER A 203 22.14 26.23 21.99
CA SER A 203 23.41 26.20 22.73
C SER A 203 24.52 25.56 21.88
N PRO A 204 25.14 26.34 20.97
CA PRO A 204 26.27 25.87 20.19
C PRO A 204 27.44 25.48 21.12
N GLY A 205 27.92 24.25 20.99
CA GLY A 205 28.98 23.69 21.82
C GLY A 205 28.51 22.75 22.94
N PHE A 206 27.21 22.68 23.25
CA PHE A 206 26.70 21.74 24.25
C PHE A 206 26.91 20.27 23.85
N LEU A 207 26.74 19.96 22.56
CA LEU A 207 26.91 18.60 22.03
C LEU A 207 28.37 18.26 21.67
N ASP A 208 29.31 19.20 21.80
CA ASP A 208 30.72 18.99 21.42
C ASP A 208 31.40 17.90 22.25
N ILE A 209 31.05 17.79 23.54
CA ILE A 209 31.56 16.74 24.43
C ILE A 209 31.11 15.36 23.95
N MET A 210 29.90 15.27 23.39
CA MET A 210 29.34 14.04 22.84
C MET A 210 30.00 13.66 21.50
N TYR A 211 30.33 14.65 20.66
CA TYR A 211 30.93 14.40 19.33
C TYR A 211 32.45 14.20 19.36
N LYS A 212 33.17 14.89 20.26
CA LYS A 212 34.65 14.88 20.30
C LYS A 212 35.22 13.81 21.23
N SER A 213 34.47 13.35 22.22
CA SER A 213 34.92 12.30 23.14
C SER A 213 34.68 10.89 22.61
N ILE A 214 35.65 9.98 22.79
CA ILE A 214 35.51 8.55 22.45
C ILE A 214 34.30 7.95 23.20
N MET A 215 34.13 8.30 24.48
CA MET A 215 32.99 7.84 25.28
C MET A 215 31.67 8.38 24.75
N GLY A 216 31.64 9.62 24.29
CA GLY A 216 30.46 10.24 23.67
C GLY A 216 30.04 9.52 22.37
N ASN A 217 31.01 9.19 21.52
CA ASN A 217 30.76 8.43 20.29
C ASN A 217 30.20 7.02 20.56
N ILE A 218 30.65 6.34 21.62
CA ILE A 218 30.10 5.03 22.01
C ILE A 218 28.64 5.17 22.44
N VAL A 219 28.32 6.14 23.31
CA VAL A 219 26.95 6.40 23.77
C VAL A 219 26.03 6.74 22.61
N MET A 220 26.46 7.62 21.69
CA MET A 220 25.68 7.98 20.51
C MET A 220 25.41 6.79 19.59
N THR A 221 26.38 5.86 19.47
CA THR A 221 26.22 4.63 18.68
C THR A 221 25.20 3.69 19.32
N VAL A 222 25.24 3.51 20.64
CA VAL A 222 24.25 2.70 21.36
C VAL A 222 22.85 3.31 21.22
N CYS A 223 22.72 4.63 21.39
CA CYS A 223 21.45 5.33 21.19
C CYS A 223 20.90 5.14 19.77
N LEU A 224 21.76 5.21 18.75
CA LEU A 224 21.36 5.00 17.37
C LEU A 224 20.90 3.56 17.11
N ILE A 225 21.58 2.56 17.66
CA ILE A 225 21.16 1.15 17.55
C ILE A 225 19.80 0.94 18.21
N VAL A 226 19.61 1.45 19.43
CA VAL A 226 18.32 1.35 20.14
C VAL A 226 17.22 2.05 19.36
N TYR A 227 17.49 3.23 18.81
CA TYR A 227 16.55 3.96 17.97
C TYR A 227 16.18 3.19 16.70
N LEU A 228 17.15 2.58 16.01
CA LEU A 228 16.90 1.73 14.84
C LEU A 228 16.05 0.51 15.20
N LEU A 229 16.36 -0.17 16.30
CA LEU A 229 15.59 -1.32 16.76
C LEU A 229 14.16 -0.94 17.13
N ALA A 230 13.97 0.18 17.83
CA ALA A 230 12.65 0.72 18.16
C ALA A 230 11.84 1.06 16.89
N TYR A 231 12.48 1.68 15.90
CA TYR A 231 11.85 1.98 14.62
C TYR A 231 11.41 0.70 13.88
N LEU A 232 12.30 -0.31 13.80
CA LEU A 232 12.00 -1.59 13.16
C LEU A 232 10.86 -2.35 13.87
N TRP A 233 10.83 -2.32 15.20
CA TRP A 233 9.76 -2.94 15.99
C TRP A 233 8.43 -2.24 15.79
N SER A 234 8.43 -0.91 15.80
CA SER A 234 7.23 -0.11 15.57
C SER A 234 6.62 -0.38 14.19
N GLU A 235 7.47 -0.48 13.16
CA GLU A 235 7.06 -0.87 11.80
C GLU A 235 6.47 -2.29 11.72
N LYS A 236 6.99 -3.24 12.51
CA LYS A 236 6.46 -4.61 12.54
C LYS A 236 5.07 -4.66 13.18
N ILE A 237 4.84 -3.90 14.25
CA ILE A 237 3.54 -3.83 14.93
C ILE A 237 2.47 -3.24 14.01
N VAL A 238 2.80 -2.15 13.31
CA VAL A 238 1.90 -1.54 12.32
C VAL A 238 1.64 -2.47 11.13
N LYS A 239 2.61 -3.31 10.74
CA LYS A 239 2.40 -4.27 9.66
C LYS A 239 1.50 -5.45 10.04
N VAL A 240 1.62 -5.96 11.26
CA VAL A 240 0.82 -7.14 11.72
C VAL A 240 -0.66 -6.81 11.87
N SER A 241 -1.00 -5.54 12.01
CA SER A 241 -2.37 -5.05 12.14
C SER A 241 -3.04 -4.74 10.78
N ILE A 242 -2.27 -4.76 9.68
CA ILE A 242 -2.75 -4.68 8.29
C ILE A 242 -2.91 -6.10 7.74
#